data_AF-A0A944D1T8-F1
#
_entry.id   AF-A0A944D1T8-F1
#
_cell.length_a   1.000
_cell.length_b   1.000
_cell.length_c   1.000
_cell.angle_alpha   90.00
_cell.angle_beta   90.00
_cell.angle_gamma   90.00
#
_symmetry.space_group_name_H-M   'P 1'
#
loop_
_entity.id
_entity.type
_entity.pdbx_description
1 polymer ?
#
loop_
_entity_poly.entity_id
_entity_poly.type
_entity_poly.pdbx_seq_one_letter_code
_entity_poly.pdbx_strand_id
1 'polypeptide(L)'
;MKILSKIVSFFSKRIIILEDQYAPRIAKKILKKNNALRFPIQENIKDPLEYVDFIRESDIILLDNYFPGKTWEEAKGDEFLKKLLKTEKNYKIICISDRGERLCEWYDGWKTAHEKGWILGWCKNKDGDEIYDFLESIKR
;
A
#
# COMPACT_ATOMS: atom_id res chain seq x y z
N MET A 1 10.16 35.06 9.02
CA MET A 1 10.69 33.68 9.12
C MET A 1 9.70 32.70 8.50
N LYS A 2 9.97 32.18 7.30
CA LYS A 2 9.13 31.17 6.61
C LYS A 2 10.01 30.17 5.85
N ILE A 3 10.87 29.40 6.54
CA ILE A 3 11.69 28.36 5.88
C ILE A 3 11.83 27.10 6.76
N LEU A 4 10.80 26.74 7.54
CA LEU A 4 10.83 25.47 8.31
C LEU A 4 9.64 24.55 8.06
N SER A 5 8.59 24.97 7.35
CA SER A 5 7.39 24.14 7.17
C SER A 5 7.47 23.12 6.03
N LYS A 6 8.42 23.24 5.09
CA LYS A 6 8.50 22.33 3.94
C LYS A 6 9.43 21.12 4.13
N ILE A 7 10.38 21.15 5.07
CA ILE A 7 11.37 20.08 5.25
C ILE A 7 10.85 18.94 6.16
N VAL A 8 9.84 19.20 7.00
CA VAL A 8 9.27 18.20 7.92
C VAL A 8 8.14 17.37 7.29
N SER A 9 7.63 17.77 6.12
CA SER A 9 6.40 17.21 5.55
C SER A 9 6.51 15.77 5.01
N PHE A 10 7.71 15.24 4.77
CA PHE A 10 7.87 13.92 4.15
C PHE A 10 8.42 12.85 5.11
N PHE A 11 8.97 13.24 6.27
CA PHE A 11 9.49 12.33 7.28
C PHE A 11 8.38 11.67 8.15
N SER A 12 7.11 12.01 7.93
CA SER A 12 5.99 11.56 8.77
C SER A 12 5.07 10.51 8.15
N LYS A 13 5.23 10.16 6.86
CA LYS A 13 4.33 9.22 6.18
C LYS A 13 4.79 7.79 6.45
N ARG A 14 3.99 6.93 7.10
CA ARG A 14 4.37 5.53 7.34
C ARG A 14 4.07 4.71 6.07
N ILE A 15 4.92 3.74 5.77
CA ILE A 15 4.62 2.72 4.75
C ILE A 15 4.14 1.48 5.48
N ILE A 16 2.96 0.99 5.11
CA ILE A 16 2.36 -0.22 5.68
C ILE A 16 2.33 -1.27 4.57
N ILE A 17 2.92 -2.44 4.82
CA ILE A 17 2.99 -3.54 3.86
C ILE A 17 1.96 -4.61 4.25
N LEU A 18 0.81 -4.59 3.59
CA LEU A 18 -0.24 -5.59 3.72
C LEU A 18 -0.02 -6.65 2.63
N GLU A 19 0.90 -7.58 2.90
CA GLU A 19 1.33 -8.64 1.97
C GLU A 19 1.79 -9.85 2.81
N ASP A 20 1.44 -11.08 2.40
CA ASP A 20 1.59 -12.29 3.21
C ASP A 20 2.85 -13.13 2.91
N GLN A 21 3.36 -13.12 1.67
CA GLN A 21 4.40 -14.04 1.19
C GLN A 21 5.79 -13.42 1.05
N TYR A 22 5.84 -12.18 0.58
CA TYR A 22 7.04 -11.45 0.17
C TYR A 22 7.30 -10.19 0.99
N ALA A 23 6.45 -9.84 1.96
CA ALA A 23 6.58 -8.65 2.80
C ALA A 23 8.00 -8.44 3.38
N PRO A 24 8.66 -9.44 4.02
CA PRO A 24 10.03 -9.26 4.52
C PRO A 24 11.05 -8.96 3.41
N ARG A 25 10.88 -9.57 2.22
CA ARG A 25 11.76 -9.34 1.06
C ARG A 25 11.58 -7.93 0.51
N ILE A 26 10.33 -7.49 0.37
CA ILE A 26 9.97 -6.14 -0.08
C ILE A 26 10.55 -5.11 0.90
N ALA A 27 10.27 -5.27 2.19
CA ALA A 27 10.79 -4.42 3.26
C ALA A 27 12.32 -4.30 3.22
N LYS A 28 13.03 -5.43 3.16
CA LYS A 28 14.50 -5.46 3.10
C LYS A 28 15.04 -4.70 1.89
N LYS A 29 14.44 -4.86 0.70
CA LYS A 29 14.90 -4.16 -0.51
C LYS A 29 14.68 -2.65 -0.40
N ILE A 30 13.50 -2.23 0.05
CA ILE A 30 13.17 -0.80 0.27
C ILE A 30 14.15 -0.17 1.26
N LEU A 31 14.41 -0.83 2.40
CA LEU A 31 15.35 -0.34 3.42
C LEU A 31 16.80 -0.30 2.93
N LYS A 32 17.21 -1.25 2.07
CA LYS A 32 18.57 -1.27 1.53
C LYS A 32 18.83 -0.08 0.59
N LYS A 33 17.82 0.35 -0.17
CA LYS A 33 17.92 1.50 -1.06
C LYS A 33 17.81 2.83 -0.30
N ASN A 34 17.09 2.87 0.81
CA ASN A 34 16.99 4.07 1.65
C ASN A 34 16.82 3.71 3.13
N ASN A 35 17.94 3.60 3.84
CA ASN A 35 17.97 3.28 5.27
C ASN A 35 17.46 4.43 6.16
N ALA A 36 17.29 5.63 5.60
CA ALA A 36 16.74 6.79 6.28
C ALA A 36 15.20 6.79 6.29
N LEU A 37 14.56 5.84 5.59
CA LEU A 37 13.13 5.57 5.73
C LEU A 37 12.85 5.07 7.16
N ARG A 38 12.36 5.97 8.02
CA ARG A 38 11.95 5.67 9.39
C ARG A 38 10.47 5.31 9.42
N PHE A 39 10.14 4.05 9.13
CA PHE A 39 8.75 3.57 9.23
C PHE A 39 8.65 2.36 10.15
N PRO A 40 7.57 2.24 10.95
CA PRO A 40 7.20 0.95 11.52
C PRO A 40 6.77 0.05 10.35
N ILE A 41 7.65 -0.84 9.92
CA ILE A 41 7.32 -1.88 8.93
C ILE A 41 6.60 -2.98 9.71
N GLN A 42 5.34 -3.21 9.36
CA GLN A 42 4.63 -4.40 9.78
C GLN A 42 4.81 -5.48 8.71
N GLU A 43 5.28 -6.65 9.11
CA GLU A 43 5.56 -7.78 8.21
C GLU A 43 4.62 -8.97 8.49
N ASN A 44 4.48 -9.87 7.52
CA ASN A 44 3.76 -11.15 7.64
C ASN A 44 2.28 -11.02 8.03
N ILE A 45 1.59 -10.05 7.44
CA ILE A 45 0.17 -9.82 7.68
C ILE A 45 -0.64 -10.91 6.98
N LYS A 46 -1.34 -11.74 7.77
CA LYS A 46 -2.21 -12.81 7.24
C LYS A 46 -3.64 -12.35 6.99
N ASP A 47 -4.07 -11.29 7.68
CA ASP A 47 -5.38 -10.69 7.49
C ASP A 47 -5.23 -9.16 7.44
N PRO A 48 -5.43 -8.53 6.27
CA PRO A 48 -5.35 -7.07 6.16
C PRO A 48 -6.47 -6.36 6.93
N LEU A 49 -7.59 -7.05 7.22
CA LEU A 49 -8.74 -6.43 7.89
C LEU A 49 -8.46 -6.04 9.34
N GLU A 50 -7.50 -6.67 10.00
CA GLU A 50 -7.05 -6.33 11.36
C GLU A 50 -6.37 -4.95 11.43
N TYR A 51 -5.99 -4.39 10.27
CA TYR A 51 -5.21 -3.16 10.17
C TYR A 51 -6.04 -1.93 9.80
N VAL A 52 -7.33 -2.09 9.50
CA VAL A 52 -8.21 -0.99 9.07
C VAL A 52 -8.17 0.18 10.06
N ASP A 53 -8.25 -0.09 11.36
CA ASP A 53 -8.28 0.95 12.39
C ASP A 53 -6.89 1.54 12.71
N PHE A 54 -5.81 0.86 12.31
CA PHE A 54 -4.43 1.31 12.53
C PHE A 54 -3.94 2.30 11.46
N ILE A 55 -4.58 2.27 10.28
CA ILE A 55 -4.17 3.00 9.10
C ILE A 55 -4.61 4.46 9.18
N ARG A 56 -3.66 5.36 8.92
CA ARG A 56 -3.89 6.81 8.87
C ARG A 56 -3.87 7.27 7.43
N GLU A 57 -4.55 8.37 7.14
CA GLU A 57 -4.65 8.98 5.80
C GLU A 57 -3.28 9.35 5.21
N SER A 58 -2.35 9.70 6.09
CA SER A 58 -0.98 10.05 5.71
C SER A 58 -0.13 8.85 5.29
N ASP A 59 -0.60 7.62 5.54
CA ASP A 59 0.16 6.40 5.28
C ASP A 59 0.10 6.01 3.80
N ILE A 60 1.17 5.38 3.32
CA ILE A 60 1.20 4.71 2.02
C ILE A 60 1.00 3.22 2.29
N ILE A 61 -0.02 2.63 1.68
CA ILE A 61 -0.39 1.23 1.85
C ILE A 61 0.12 0.46 0.64
N LEU A 62 1.05 -0.46 0.83
CA LEU A 62 1.39 -1.48 -0.15
C LEU A 62 0.45 -2.67 0.09
N LEU A 63 -0.48 -2.94 -0.84
CA LEU A 63 -1.57 -3.87 -0.61
C LEU A 63 -1.57 -4.99 -1.64
N ASP A 64 -1.43 -6.23 -1.17
CA ASP A 64 -1.80 -7.42 -1.95
C ASP A 64 -3.32 -7.57 -2.02
N ASN A 65 -3.79 -8.27 -3.04
CA ASN A 65 -5.18 -8.67 -3.15
C ASN A 65 -5.46 -10.04 -2.49
N TYR A 66 -4.49 -10.96 -2.55
CA TYR A 66 -4.69 -12.35 -2.16
C TYR A 66 -3.90 -12.68 -0.90
N PHE A 67 -4.60 -13.19 0.11
CA PHE A 67 -4.03 -13.58 1.41
C PHE A 67 -4.34 -15.06 1.70
N PRO A 68 -3.63 -15.72 2.63
CA PRO A 68 -3.76 -17.15 2.84
C PRO A 68 -5.19 -17.57 3.22
N GLY A 69 -5.58 -18.76 2.74
CA GLY A 69 -6.84 -19.40 3.12
C GLY A 69 -8.08 -18.84 2.44
N LYS A 70 -7.91 -18.07 1.36
CA LYS A 70 -9.02 -17.49 0.60
C LYS A 70 -8.85 -17.76 -0.90
N THR A 71 -9.97 -18.08 -1.56
CA THR A 71 -10.00 -18.27 -3.01
C THR A 71 -9.96 -16.91 -3.72
N TRP A 72 -9.80 -16.90 -5.04
CA TRP A 72 -9.76 -15.65 -5.78
C TRP A 72 -11.09 -14.87 -5.67
N GLU A 73 -12.20 -15.56 -5.42
CA GLU A 73 -13.51 -14.96 -5.17
C GLU A 73 -13.58 -14.19 -3.83
N GLU A 74 -12.77 -14.55 -2.84
CA GLU A 74 -12.74 -13.96 -1.49
C GLU A 74 -11.46 -13.12 -1.28
N ALA A 75 -11.17 -12.25 -2.24
CA ALA A 75 -9.98 -11.40 -2.22
C ALA A 75 -9.98 -10.41 -1.03
N LYS A 76 -9.26 -10.75 0.05
CA LYS A 76 -9.23 -9.92 1.27
C LYS A 76 -8.70 -8.50 1.05
N GLY A 77 -7.84 -8.28 0.05
CA GLY A 77 -7.42 -6.93 -0.30
C GLY A 77 -8.58 -6.06 -0.77
N ASP A 78 -9.50 -6.63 -1.56
CA ASP A 78 -10.72 -5.93 -1.97
C ASP A 78 -11.66 -5.66 -0.79
N GLU A 79 -11.87 -6.65 0.10
CA GLU A 79 -12.67 -6.44 1.31
C GLU A 79 -12.10 -5.34 2.20
N PHE A 80 -10.77 -5.31 2.32
CA PHE A 80 -10.05 -4.27 3.03
C PHE A 80 -10.31 -2.88 2.42
N LEU A 81 -10.22 -2.75 1.08
CA LEU A 81 -10.57 -1.51 0.38
C LEU A 81 -12.02 -1.11 0.61
N LYS A 82 -12.97 -2.05 0.52
CA LYS A 82 -14.39 -1.80 0.79
C LYS A 82 -14.63 -1.27 2.20
N LYS A 83 -13.84 -1.71 3.20
CA LYS A 83 -13.90 -1.14 4.55
C LYS A 83 -13.33 0.28 4.59
N LEU A 84 -12.17 0.52 3.99
CA LEU A 84 -11.59 1.88 3.94
C LEU A 84 -12.49 2.88 3.21
N LEU A 85 -13.14 2.45 2.12
CA LEU A 85 -14.03 3.27 1.30
C LEU A 85 -15.27 3.78 2.03
N LYS A 86 -15.65 3.16 3.15
CA LYS A 86 -16.73 3.62 4.04
C LYS A 86 -16.30 4.78 4.93
N THR A 87 -15.02 5.10 4.98
CA THR A 87 -14.50 6.25 5.73
C THR A 87 -14.45 7.49 4.82
N GLU A 88 -14.52 8.69 5.42
CA GLU A 88 -14.43 9.97 4.69
C GLU A 88 -13.00 10.33 4.25
N LYS A 89 -12.07 9.42 4.50
CA LYS A 89 -10.62 9.64 4.41
C LYS A 89 -10.10 9.28 3.03
N ASN A 90 -9.08 10.00 2.55
CA ASN A 90 -8.39 9.63 1.30
C ASN A 90 -7.08 8.91 1.61
N TYR A 91 -6.90 7.71 1.05
CA TYR A 91 -5.71 6.89 1.26
C TYR A 91 -4.84 6.85 0.01
N LYS A 92 -3.57 6.47 0.22
CA LYS A 92 -2.57 6.30 -0.83
C LYS A 92 -2.19 4.84 -0.90
N ILE A 93 -2.60 4.17 -1.96
CA ILE A 93 -2.44 2.73 -2.11
C ILE A 93 -1.56 2.43 -3.32
N ILE A 94 -0.65 1.49 -3.16
CA ILE A 94 0.08 0.86 -4.25
C ILE A 94 -0.35 -0.60 -4.24
N CYS A 95 -0.92 -1.05 -5.35
CA CYS A 95 -1.31 -2.45 -5.51
C CYS A 95 -0.07 -3.31 -5.75
N ILE A 96 0.04 -4.42 -5.03
CA ILE A 96 1.03 -5.47 -5.28
C ILE A 96 0.27 -6.68 -5.83
N SER A 97 0.21 -6.84 -7.13
CA SER A 97 -0.46 -7.98 -7.76
C SER A 97 0.00 -8.14 -9.20
N ASP A 98 0.29 -9.37 -9.60
CA ASP A 98 0.57 -9.74 -11.00
C ASP A 98 -0.59 -9.38 -11.94
N ARG A 99 -1.82 -9.28 -11.42
CA ARG A 99 -3.01 -8.83 -12.16
C ARG A 99 -3.04 -7.32 -12.38
N GLY A 100 -2.39 -6.53 -11.52
CA GLY A 100 -2.37 -5.07 -11.60
C GLY A 100 -3.76 -4.46 -11.76
N GLU A 101 -3.91 -3.55 -12.72
CA GLU A 101 -5.17 -2.84 -13.01
C GLU A 101 -6.35 -3.75 -13.35
N ARG A 102 -6.11 -5.01 -13.77
CA ARG A 102 -7.20 -5.96 -14.05
C ARG A 102 -8.03 -6.29 -12.82
N LEU A 103 -7.51 -6.04 -11.61
CA LEU A 103 -8.30 -6.14 -10.39
C LEU A 103 -9.54 -5.23 -10.41
N CYS A 104 -9.49 -4.09 -11.09
CA CYS A 104 -10.65 -3.21 -11.27
C CYS A 104 -11.76 -3.82 -12.13
N GLU A 105 -11.46 -4.84 -12.95
CA GLU A 105 -12.47 -5.57 -13.74
C GLU A 105 -13.20 -6.62 -12.88
N TRP A 106 -12.57 -7.08 -11.80
CA TRP A 106 -13.04 -8.24 -11.02
C TRP A 106 -13.59 -7.85 -9.66
N TYR A 107 -13.20 -6.69 -9.13
CA TYR A 107 -13.48 -6.32 -7.76
C TYR A 107 -13.87 -4.85 -7.61
N ASP A 108 -15.04 -4.61 -7.02
CA ASP A 108 -15.63 -3.27 -6.88
C ASP A 108 -14.82 -2.33 -5.99
N GLY A 109 -14.16 -2.84 -4.94
CA GLY A 109 -13.34 -2.03 -4.04
C GLY A 109 -12.11 -1.47 -4.75
N TRP A 110 -11.41 -2.30 -5.53
CA TRP A 110 -10.32 -1.85 -6.39
C TRP A 110 -10.76 -0.83 -7.43
N LYS A 111 -11.87 -1.09 -8.13
CA LYS A 111 -12.44 -0.16 -9.09
C LYS A 111 -12.76 1.19 -8.46
N THR A 112 -13.48 1.18 -7.35
CA THR A 112 -13.90 2.41 -6.66
C THR A 112 -12.70 3.18 -6.10
N ALA A 113 -11.71 2.50 -5.52
CA ALA A 113 -10.50 3.14 -5.03
C ALA A 113 -9.69 3.79 -6.18
N HIS A 114 -9.63 3.15 -7.34
CA HIS A 114 -8.98 3.70 -8.53
C HIS A 114 -9.71 4.94 -9.05
N GLU A 115 -11.05 4.89 -9.18
CA GLU A 115 -11.87 6.02 -9.62
C GLU A 115 -11.80 7.22 -8.64
N LYS A 116 -11.62 6.96 -7.34
CA LYS A 116 -11.35 8.00 -6.33
C LYS A 116 -9.93 8.56 -6.36
N GLY A 117 -9.05 8.01 -7.19
CA GLY A 117 -7.64 8.41 -7.26
C GLY A 117 -6.81 7.98 -6.04
N TRP A 118 -7.25 6.97 -5.29
CA TRP A 118 -6.49 6.44 -4.14
C TRP A 118 -5.34 5.53 -4.57
N ILE A 119 -5.46 4.89 -5.73
CA ILE A 119 -4.42 4.03 -6.28
C ILE A 119 -3.36 4.90 -6.93
N LEU A 120 -2.18 4.95 -6.32
CA LEU A 120 -1.02 5.64 -6.86
C LEU A 120 -0.36 4.84 -7.98
N GLY A 121 -0.30 3.51 -7.85
CA GLY A 121 0.38 2.66 -8.83
C GLY A 121 0.06 1.17 -8.68
N TRP A 122 0.47 0.41 -9.69
CA TRP A 122 0.26 -1.03 -9.83
C TRP A 122 1.61 -1.73 -10.01
N CYS A 123 2.11 -2.36 -8.96
CA CYS A 123 3.34 -3.15 -9.01
C CYS A 123 3.00 -4.59 -9.36
N LYS A 124 3.22 -4.94 -10.64
CA LYS A 124 2.95 -6.30 -11.16
C LYS A 124 4.03 -7.29 -10.73
N ASN A 125 5.25 -6.81 -10.56
CA ASN A 125 6.30 -7.60 -9.97
C ASN A 125 6.34 -7.38 -8.45
N LYS A 126 6.40 -8.46 -7.69
CA LYS A 126 6.61 -8.43 -6.23
C LYS A 126 8.09 -8.15 -5.89
N ASP A 127 8.76 -7.39 -6.75
CA ASP A 127 10.13 -6.97 -6.58
C ASP A 127 10.13 -5.63 -5.83
N GLY A 128 10.74 -5.62 -4.64
CA GLY A 128 10.91 -4.41 -3.84
C GLY A 128 11.69 -3.30 -4.56
N ASP A 129 12.43 -3.61 -5.63
CA ASP A 129 13.13 -2.61 -6.44
C ASP A 129 12.15 -1.75 -7.27
N GLU A 130 11.15 -2.35 -7.91
CA GLU A 130 10.10 -1.63 -8.67
C GLU A 130 9.24 -0.79 -7.73
N ILE A 131 8.85 -1.37 -6.59
CA ILE A 131 8.09 -0.67 -5.54
C ILE A 131 8.89 0.53 -5.03
N TYR A 132 10.20 0.38 -4.80
CA TYR A 132 11.04 1.50 -4.36
C TYR A 132 11.13 2.60 -5.41
N ASP A 133 11.37 2.25 -6.67
CA ASP A 133 11.50 3.24 -7.76
C ASP A 133 10.18 4.02 -7.92
N PHE A 134 9.04 3.34 -7.74
CA PHE A 134 7.72 3.97 -7.67
C PHE A 134 7.60 4.92 -6.46
N LEU A 135 7.99 4.47 -5.27
CA LEU A 135 8.00 5.28 -4.05
C LEU A 135 8.89 6.54 -4.18
N GLU A 136 10.00 6.48 -4.94
CA GLU A 136 10.83 7.65 -5.24
C GLU A 136 10.17 8.59 -6.26
N SER A 137 9.44 8.06 -7.25
CA SER A 137 8.75 8.88 -8.26
C SER A 137 7.69 9.80 -7.64
N ILE A 138 7.00 9.34 -6.59
CA ILE A 138 5.97 10.12 -5.87
C ILE A 138 6.54 11.08 -4.81
N LYS A 139 7.87 11.14 -4.65
CA LYS A 139 8.56 12.13 -3.80
C LYS A 139 8.78 13.47 -4.49
N ARG A 140 8.75 13.50 -5.83
CA ARG A 140 9.01 14.68 -6.66
C ARG A 140 7.72 15.47 -6.89
#